data_AF-A0A6C0BXN6-F1
#
_entry.id   AF-A0A6C0BXN6-F1
#
_cell.length_a   1.000
_cell.length_b   1.000
_cell.length_c   1.000
_cell.angle_alpha   90.00
_cell.angle_beta   90.00
_cell.angle_gamma   90.00
#
_symmetry.space_group_name_H-M   'P 1'
#
loop_
_entity.id
_entity.type
_entity.pdbx_description
1 polymer ?
#
loop_
_entity_poly.entity_id
_entity_poly.type
_entity_poly.pdbx_seq_one_letter_code
_entity_poly.pdbx_strand_id
1 'polypeptide(L)' 'MSIILGLGLATLFRTVCKGKNCVIYKAPPIDEIDDNVYKFGEKCYTYKNVSTKCDKSKQIIDDK' A
#
# COMPACT_ATOMS: atom_id res chain seq x y z
N MET A 1 -26.64 30.96 10.27
CA MET A 1 -26.34 30.19 11.50
C MET A 1 -26.46 28.66 11.32
N SER A 2 -27.27 28.14 10.39
CA SER A 2 -27.45 26.68 10.20
C SER A 2 -26.25 25.94 9.59
N ILE A 3 -25.33 26.66 8.94
CA ILE A 3 -24.15 26.09 8.28
C ILE A 3 -23.13 25.56 9.31
N ILE A 4 -23.01 26.22 10.46
CA ILE A 4 -22.07 25.81 11.52
C ILE A 4 -22.49 24.44 12.11
N LEU A 5 -23.80 24.25 12.31
CA LEU A 5 -24.34 22.98 12.79
C LEU A 5 -24.21 21.86 11.74
N GLY A 6 -24.41 22.18 10.45
CA GLY A 6 -24.20 21.22 9.36
C GLY A 6 -22.74 20.77 9.21
N LEU A 7 -21.80 21.72 9.30
CA LEU A 7 -20.37 21.41 9.26
C LEU A 7 -19.89 20.66 10.51
N GLY A 8 -20.43 21.01 11.68
CA GLY A 8 -20.12 20.30 12.94
C GLY A 8 -20.62 18.86 12.98
N LEU A 9 -21.76 18.57 12.34
CA LEU A 9 -22.26 17.20 12.22
C LEU A 9 -21.44 16.38 11.22
N ALA A 10 -21.00 16.98 10.12
CA ALA A 10 -20.22 16.30 9.07
C ALA A 10 -18.86 15.77 9.58
N THR A 11 -18.25 16.42 10.58
CA THR A 11 -16.97 15.98 11.15
C THR A 11 -17.08 14.70 11.97
N LEU A 12 -18.24 14.41 12.57
CA LEU A 12 -18.48 13.18 13.34
C LEU A 12 -18.55 11.93 12.46
N PHE A 13 -18.98 12.09 11.20
CA PHE A 13 -19.10 11.00 10.23
C PHE A 13 -17.86 10.84 9.33
N ARG A 14 -16.82 11.67 9.51
CA ARG A 14 -15.55 11.42 8.82
C ARG A 14 -14.92 10.17 9.40
N THR A 15 -14.78 9.14 8.56
CA THR A 15 -13.93 7.98 8.86
C THR A 15 -12.53 8.47 9.16
N VAL A 16 -12.16 8.51 10.44
CA VAL A 16 -10.82 8.88 10.86
C VAL A 16 -9.90 7.69 10.68
N CYS A 17 -8.91 7.86 9.83
CA CYS A 17 -7.83 6.91 9.67
C CYS A 17 -7.02 6.82 10.97
N LYS A 18 -7.28 5.79 11.78
CA LYS A 18 -6.51 5.54 13.00
C LYS A 18 -5.25 4.74 12.64
N GLY A 19 -4.12 5.43 12.55
CA GLY A 19 -2.81 4.80 12.31
C GLY A 19 -2.75 4.05 10.97
N LYS A 20 -2.29 2.78 11.00
CA LYS A 20 -2.08 1.95 9.80
C LYS A 20 -3.38 1.42 9.16
N ASN A 21 -4.54 1.65 9.78
CA ASN A 21 -5.83 1.09 9.33
C ASN A 21 -6.38 1.71 8.03
N CYS A 22 -5.72 2.72 7.48
CA CYS A 22 -6.05 3.30 6.17
C CYS A 22 -4.99 3.07 5.10
N VAL A 23 -3.93 2.33 5.42
CA VAL A 23 -2.91 1.98 4.43
C VAL A 23 -3.38 0.73 3.71
N ILE A 24 -3.73 0.87 2.43
CA ILE A 24 -4.04 -0.26 1.56
C ILE A 24 -2.73 -0.70 0.90
N TYR A 25 -2.16 -1.80 1.40
CA TYR A 25 -1.00 -2.43 0.77
C TYR A 25 -1.46 -3.15 -0.50
N LYS A 26 -0.97 -2.72 -1.65
CA LYS A 26 -1.21 -3.37 -2.95
C LYS A 26 0.05 -4.10 -3.38
N ALA A 27 -0.06 -5.22 -4.07
CA ALA A 27 1.10 -5.83 -4.70
C ALA A 27 1.53 -4.98 -5.92
N PRO A 28 2.83 -4.91 -6.23
CA PRO A 28 3.29 -4.35 -7.49
C PRO A 28 2.68 -5.11 -8.69
N PRO A 29 2.47 -4.44 -9.83
CA PRO A 29 2.00 -5.10 -11.05
C PRO A 29 2.98 -6.21 -11.46
N ILE A 30 2.44 -7.37 -11.86
CA ILE A 30 3.25 -8.53 -12.28
C ILE A 30 4.14 -8.17 -13.47
N ASP A 31 3.60 -7.38 -14.40
CA ASP A 31 4.26 -6.92 -15.62
C ASP A 31 5.48 -6.01 -15.35
N GLU A 32 5.55 -5.39 -14.16
CA GLU A 32 6.71 -4.58 -13.76
C GLU A 32 7.81 -5.42 -13.12
N ILE A 33 7.54 -6.67 -12.75
CA ILE A 33 8.49 -7.57 -12.09
C ILE A 33 9.06 -8.58 -13.07
N ASP A 34 8.23 -9.09 -13.97
CA ASP A 34 8.69 -9.99 -15.03
C ASP A 34 9.66 -9.23 -15.95
N ASP A 35 10.80 -9.89 -16.25
CA ASP A 35 11.91 -9.40 -17.07
C ASP A 35 12.77 -8.25 -16.52
N ASN A 36 12.53 -7.81 -15.27
CA ASN A 36 13.38 -6.80 -14.62
C ASN A 36 14.45 -7.42 -13.70
N VAL A 37 15.65 -6.84 -13.75
CA VAL A 37 16.78 -7.20 -12.87
C VAL A 37 16.92 -6.15 -11.79
N TYR A 38 16.76 -6.56 -10.54
CA TYR A 38 16.79 -5.67 -9.38
C TYR A 38 18.16 -5.75 -8.70
N LYS A 39 18.77 -4.59 -8.44
CA LYS A 39 20.04 -4.51 -7.74
C LYS A 39 19.79 -4.25 -6.26
N PHE A 40 20.23 -5.17 -5.41
CA PHE A 40 20.23 -4.99 -3.96
C PHE A 40 21.65 -5.12 -3.42
N GLY A 41 22.20 -3.99 -2.95
CA GLY A 41 23.62 -3.86 -2.62
C GLY A 41 24.52 -4.04 -3.85
N GLU A 42 25.44 -5.00 -3.81
CA GLU A 42 26.34 -5.32 -4.93
C GLU A 42 25.82 -6.46 -5.82
N LYS A 43 24.65 -7.03 -5.51
CA LYS A 43 24.13 -8.21 -6.20
C LYS A 43 22.88 -7.88 -6.99
N CYS A 44 22.72 -8.56 -8.13
CA CYS A 44 21.57 -8.46 -9.01
C CYS A 44 20.69 -9.70 -8.85
N TYR A 45 19.38 -9.50 -8.75
CA TYR A 45 18.38 -10.54 -8.54
C TYR A 45 17.30 -10.45 -9.61
N THR A 46 16.87 -11.62 -10.08
CA THR A 46 15.68 -11.78 -10.92
C THR A 46 14.61 -12.49 -10.11
N TYR A 47 13.41 -11.95 -10.15
CA TYR A 47 12.27 -12.54 -9.44
C TYR A 47 11.43 -13.35 -10.42
N LYS A 48 10.92 -14.50 -9.97
CA LYS A 48 9.92 -15.28 -10.70
C LYS A 48 8.64 -15.29 -9.88
N ASN A 49 7.56 -14.82 -10.48
CA ASN A 49 6.26 -14.78 -9.83
C ASN A 49 5.69 -16.20 -9.68
N VAL A 50 5.23 -16.54 -8.46
CA VAL A 50 4.57 -17.81 -8.16
C VAL A 50 3.24 -17.52 -7.49
N SER A 51 2.20 -18.29 -7.86
CA SER A 51 0.91 -18.18 -7.18
C SER A 51 1.04 -18.67 -5.74
N THR A 52 0.65 -17.82 -4.79
CA THR A 52 0.72 -18.14 -3.36
C THR A 52 -0.45 -17.52 -2.61
N LYS A 53 -0.65 -17.94 -1.35
CA LYS A 53 -1.65 -17.33 -0.47
C LYS A 53 -1.19 -15.94 -0.08
N CYS A 54 -2.11 -14.98 -0.08
CA CYS A 54 -1.84 -13.61 0.35
C CYS A 54 -1.45 -13.59 1.83
N ASP A 55 -0.23 -13.15 2.10
CA ASP A 55 0.32 -13.00 3.45
C ASP A 55 0.24 -11.53 3.88
N LYS A 56 -0.59 -11.27 4.89
CA LYS A 56 -0.85 -9.91 5.39
C LYS A 56 0.32 -9.30 6.14
N SER A 57 1.35 -10.07 6.45
CA SER A 57 2.55 -9.60 7.15
C SER A 57 3.61 -9.03 6.20
N LYS A 58 3.51 -9.31 4.90
CA LYS A 58 4.46 -8.85 3.89
C LYS A 58 4.16 -7.40 3.50
N GLN A 59 5.22 -6.61 3.37
CA GLN A 59 5.17 -5.22 2.95
C GLN A 59 6.05 -5.05 1.72
N ILE A 60 5.67 -4.10 0.85
CA ILE A 60 6.55 -3.68 -0.25
C ILE A 60 7.74 -2.96 0.38
N ILE A 61 8.95 -3.38 0.03
CA ILE A 61 10.18 -2.68 0.35
C ILE A 61 10.48 -1.84 -0.89
N ASP A 62 10.35 -0.52 -0.77
CA ASP A 62 10.77 0.40 -1.83
C ASP A 62 12.30 0.48 -1.83
N ASP A 63 12.95 -0.19 -2.77
CA ASP A 63 14.36 0.02 -3.09
C ASP A 63 14.47 1.34 -3.87
N LYS A 64 15.01 2.38 -3.23
CA LYS A 64 15.36 3.66 -3.86
C LYS A 64 16.85 3.70 -4.18
#